data_AF-A0A4Q4ZUD8-F1
#
_entry.id   AF-A0A4Q4ZUD8-F1
#
_cell.length_a   1.000
_cell.length_b   1.000
_cell.length_c   1.000
_cell.angle_alpha   90.00
_cell.angle_beta   90.00
_cell.angle_gamma   90.00
#
_symmetry.space_group_name_H-M   'P 1'
#
loop_
_entity.id
_entity.type
_entity.pdbx_description
1 polymer ?
#
loop_
_entity_poly.entity_id
_entity_poly.type
_entity_poly.pdbx_seq_one_letter_code
_entity_poly.pdbx_strand_id
1 'polypeptide(L)'
;MNKAVFQACWERLDDIGRFVSTAFVAHDLEQIRTALGEDELTGYLVSYGTGIGQTYANMYPGSVGRMILDGTEHVRDHRLLGDFGWTALDNGTDAWNDGFLGECINAGREHCVLAQPRNSKPVSVDKLKSV
;
A
#
# COMPACT_ATOMS: atom_id res chain seq x y z
N MET A 1 -16.96 -2.22 2.17
CA MET A 1 -17.56 -3.55 1.90
C MET A 1 -18.98 -3.56 2.45
N ASN A 2 -19.96 -4.09 1.72
CA ASN A 2 -21.37 -4.06 2.17
C ASN A 2 -21.77 -5.37 2.86
N LYS A 3 -22.96 -5.40 3.48
CA LYS A 3 -23.45 -6.56 4.23
C LYS A 3 -23.56 -7.83 3.39
N ALA A 4 -23.97 -7.72 2.12
CA ALA A 4 -24.11 -8.87 1.24
C ALA A 4 -22.77 -9.56 0.97
N VAL A 5 -21.70 -8.78 0.76
CA VAL A 5 -20.34 -9.34 0.60
C VAL A 5 -19.89 -10.05 1.87
N PHE A 6 -20.06 -9.44 3.04
CA PHE A 6 -19.69 -10.07 4.31
C PHE A 6 -20.45 -11.39 4.54
N GLN A 7 -21.76 -11.40 4.27
CA GLN A 7 -22.58 -12.60 4.42
C GLN A 7 -22.15 -13.71 3.46
N ALA A 8 -21.89 -13.40 2.20
CA ALA A 8 -21.42 -14.37 1.23
C ALA A 8 -20.06 -14.98 1.63
N CYS A 9 -19.15 -14.18 2.20
CA CYS A 9 -17.90 -14.69 2.74
C CYS A 9 -18.14 -15.63 3.93
N TRP A 10 -19.03 -15.25 4.86
CA TRP A 10 -19.37 -16.07 6.02
C TRP A 10 -20.02 -17.40 5.63
N GLU A 11 -20.99 -17.40 4.72
CA GLU A 11 -21.65 -18.64 4.28
C GLU A 11 -20.68 -19.62 3.59
N ARG A 12 -19.64 -19.10 2.92
CA ARG A 12 -18.66 -19.93 2.22
C ARG A 12 -17.50 -20.40 3.10
N LEU A 13 -17.07 -19.57 4.03
CA LEU A 13 -15.80 -19.74 4.75
C LEU A 13 -15.98 -19.87 6.28
N ASP A 14 -17.23 -19.79 6.74
CA ASP A 14 -17.62 -19.80 8.16
C ASP A 14 -16.80 -18.79 8.97
N ASP A 15 -16.19 -19.22 10.09
CA ASP A 15 -15.54 -18.34 11.04
C ASP A 15 -14.06 -18.03 10.71
N ILE A 16 -13.53 -18.50 9.58
CA ILE A 16 -12.10 -18.31 9.22
C ILE A 16 -11.69 -16.84 9.17
N GLY A 17 -12.64 -15.94 8.90
CA GLY A 17 -12.42 -14.50 8.85
C GLY A 17 -11.76 -13.93 10.11
N ARG A 18 -11.90 -14.62 11.25
CA ARG A 18 -11.29 -14.24 12.54
C ARG A 18 -9.79 -14.54 12.63
N PHE A 19 -9.29 -15.42 11.76
CA PHE A 19 -7.92 -15.93 11.78
C PHE A 19 -7.05 -15.38 10.64
N VAL A 20 -7.60 -14.52 9.77
CA VAL A 20 -6.90 -13.97 8.59
C VAL A 20 -6.45 -12.52 8.81
N SER A 21 -5.85 -12.23 9.97
CA SER A 21 -5.34 -10.90 10.31
C SER A 21 -3.83 -10.79 10.08
N THR A 22 -3.33 -9.55 9.94
CA THR A 22 -1.88 -9.28 9.87
C THR A 22 -1.13 -9.80 11.11
N ALA A 23 -1.76 -9.80 12.28
CA ALA A 23 -1.16 -10.33 13.51
C ALA A 23 -1.01 -11.86 13.46
N PHE A 24 -1.98 -12.58 12.88
CA PHE A 24 -1.85 -14.02 12.64
C PHE A 24 -0.75 -14.31 11.62
N VAL A 25 -0.67 -13.55 10.52
CA VAL A 25 0.42 -13.70 9.55
C VAL A 25 1.79 -13.41 10.17
N ALA A 26 1.91 -12.42 11.05
CA ALA A 26 3.14 -12.15 11.78
C ALA A 26 3.51 -13.30 12.74
N HIS A 27 2.52 -13.93 13.38
CA HIS A 27 2.74 -15.13 14.18
C HIS A 27 3.21 -16.31 13.33
N ASP A 28 2.60 -16.52 12.16
CA ASP A 28 3.01 -17.57 11.22
C ASP A 28 4.45 -17.34 10.75
N LEU A 29 4.84 -16.10 10.51
CA LEU A 29 6.21 -15.75 10.15
C LEU A 29 7.23 -16.11 11.26
N GLU A 30 6.86 -15.95 12.53
CA GLU A 30 7.67 -16.39 13.67
C GLU A 30 7.79 -17.92 13.74
N GLN A 31 6.69 -18.64 13.45
CA GLN A 31 6.74 -20.10 13.37
C GLN A 31 7.63 -20.57 12.22
N ILE A 32 7.58 -19.89 11.07
CA ILE A 32 8.45 -20.16 9.92
C ILE A 32 9.92 -19.93 10.30
N ARG A 33 10.26 -18.78 10.90
CA ARG A 33 11.63 -18.48 11.37
C ARG A 33 12.15 -19.57 12.30
N THR A 34 11.35 -19.95 13.30
CA THR A 34 11.71 -20.99 14.27
C THR A 34 11.90 -22.35 13.61
N ALA A 35 11.00 -22.74 12.69
CA ALA A 35 11.09 -24.00 11.95
C ALA A 35 12.32 -24.07 11.03
N LEU A 36 12.78 -22.93 10.53
CA LEU A 36 14.02 -22.80 9.76
C LEU A 36 15.28 -22.81 10.66
N GLY A 37 15.14 -22.72 11.98
CA GLY A 37 16.25 -22.67 12.92
C GLY A 37 17.06 -21.37 12.84
N GLU A 38 16.47 -20.29 12.32
CA GLU A 38 17.10 -18.98 12.27
C GLU A 38 16.97 -18.28 13.62
N ASP A 39 18.02 -17.67 14.17
CA ASP A 39 17.95 -16.97 15.47
C ASP A 39 17.10 -15.68 15.40
N GLU A 40 17.15 -14.99 14.26
CA GLU A 40 16.49 -13.71 14.01
C GLU A 40 15.90 -13.68 12.60
N LEU A 41 14.77 -12.99 12.42
CA LEU A 41 14.19 -12.77 11.10
C LEU A 41 15.00 -11.75 10.30
N THR A 42 15.57 -12.17 9.17
CA THR A 42 16.18 -11.29 8.17
C THR A 42 15.34 -11.32 6.89
N GLY A 43 14.85 -10.16 6.44
CA GLY A 43 13.87 -10.13 5.35
C GLY A 43 13.78 -8.81 4.59
N TYR A 44 13.39 -8.93 3.31
CA TYR A 44 12.99 -7.82 2.46
C TYR A 44 11.47 -7.89 2.27
N LEU A 45 10.78 -6.86 2.73
CA LEU A 45 9.33 -6.82 2.81
C LEU A 45 8.81 -5.61 2.02
N VAL A 46 7.87 -5.88 1.12
CA VAL A 46 7.42 -4.89 0.12
C VAL A 46 5.92 -4.63 0.29
N SER A 47 5.52 -3.37 0.16
CA SER A 47 4.11 -2.95 0.19
C SER A 47 3.42 -3.42 1.47
N TYR A 48 2.31 -4.18 1.39
CA TYR A 48 1.64 -4.76 2.55
C TYR A 48 2.57 -5.63 3.43
N GLY A 49 3.62 -6.22 2.84
CA GLY A 49 4.69 -6.89 3.58
C GLY A 49 5.35 -5.98 4.61
N THR A 50 5.44 -4.68 4.36
CA THR A 50 5.98 -3.72 5.33
C THR A 50 5.10 -3.59 6.58
N GLY A 51 3.79 -3.77 6.43
CA GLY A 51 2.85 -3.82 7.54
C GLY A 51 2.98 -5.12 8.35
N ILE A 52 3.21 -6.25 7.68
CA ILE A 52 3.59 -7.51 8.34
C ILE A 52 4.89 -7.33 9.13
N GLY A 53 5.93 -6.73 8.53
CA GLY A 53 7.22 -6.50 9.18
C GLY A 53 7.13 -5.62 10.42
N GLN A 54 6.41 -4.51 10.33
CA GLN A 54 6.13 -3.64 11.48
C GLN A 54 5.36 -4.38 12.58
N THR A 55 4.35 -5.17 12.22
CA THR A 55 3.55 -5.95 13.18
C THR A 55 4.43 -7.01 13.86
N TYR A 56 5.22 -7.74 13.09
CA TYR A 56 6.17 -8.73 13.57
C TYR A 56 7.18 -8.11 14.56
N ALA A 57 7.79 -6.97 14.21
CA ALA A 57 8.77 -6.32 15.07
C ALA A 57 8.18 -5.85 16.41
N ASN A 58 6.89 -5.51 16.45
CA ASN A 58 6.20 -5.16 17.70
C ASN A 58 5.82 -6.40 18.53
N MET A 59 5.44 -7.51 17.88
CA MET A 59 5.04 -8.75 18.58
C MET A 59 6.24 -9.57 19.07
N TYR A 60 7.33 -9.59 18.30
CA TYR A 60 8.54 -10.41 18.52
C TYR A 60 9.82 -9.56 18.48
N PRO A 61 9.95 -8.50 19.31
CA PRO A 61 11.06 -7.55 19.21
C PRO A 61 12.45 -8.17 19.42
N GLY A 62 12.53 -9.30 20.14
CA GLY A 62 13.78 -10.03 20.35
C GLY A 62 14.19 -10.98 19.21
N SER A 63 13.36 -11.09 18.17
CA SER A 63 13.54 -12.01 17.04
C SER A 63 13.68 -11.26 15.71
N VAL A 64 14.02 -9.96 15.76
CA VAL A 64 14.20 -9.10 14.59
C VAL A 64 15.68 -8.96 14.27
N GLY A 65 16.07 -9.38 13.07
CA GLY A 65 17.42 -9.19 12.54
C GLY A 65 17.48 -8.03 11.55
N ARG A 66 18.03 -8.28 10.36
CA ARG A 66 18.11 -7.26 9.29
C ARG A 66 16.82 -7.21 8.49
N MET A 67 16.08 -6.12 8.61
CA MET A 67 14.82 -5.94 7.90
C MET A 67 14.86 -4.72 6.98
N ILE A 68 14.43 -4.91 5.72
CA ILE A 68 14.21 -3.82 4.76
C ILE A 68 12.72 -3.74 4.50
N LEU A 69 12.16 -2.54 4.68
CA LEU A 69 10.76 -2.22 4.40
C LEU A 69 10.72 -1.26 3.21
N ASP A 70 10.12 -1.67 2.10
CA ASP A 70 10.09 -0.91 0.84
C ASP A 70 8.66 -0.71 0.32
N GLY A 71 8.31 0.54 0.00
CA GLY A 71 6.91 0.96 -0.15
C GLY A 71 6.17 0.91 1.18
N THR A 72 6.73 1.57 2.19
CA THR A 72 6.32 1.47 3.60
C THR A 72 4.90 1.96 3.86
N GLU A 73 4.07 1.07 4.40
CA GLU A 73 2.79 1.41 4.99
C GLU A 73 2.94 2.02 6.39
N HIS A 74 2.07 2.94 6.77
CA HIS A 74 1.99 3.39 8.16
C HIS A 74 0.85 2.67 8.88
N VAL A 75 1.14 1.49 9.43
CA VAL A 75 0.12 0.55 9.98
C VAL A 75 -0.80 1.20 11.02
N ARG A 76 -0.28 2.18 11.76
CA ARG A 76 -1.05 2.93 12.77
C ARG A 76 -2.24 3.67 12.17
N ASP A 77 -2.10 4.18 10.96
CA ASP A 77 -3.17 4.93 10.28
C ASP A 77 -4.06 3.95 9.52
N HIS A 78 -3.45 2.98 8.82
CA HIS A 78 -4.17 2.01 7.99
C HIS A 78 -5.12 1.07 8.75
N ARG A 79 -5.07 1.04 10.09
CA ARG A 79 -6.04 0.30 10.92
C ARG A 79 -7.45 0.93 10.93
N LEU A 80 -7.57 2.19 10.53
CA LEU A 80 -8.84 2.90 10.49
C LEU A 80 -9.55 2.67 9.15
N LEU A 81 -10.89 2.68 9.19
CA LEU A 81 -11.73 2.42 8.03
C LEU A 81 -11.51 3.50 6.95
N GLY A 82 -10.89 3.12 5.85
CA GLY A 82 -10.63 4.00 4.71
C GLY A 82 -9.31 4.76 4.77
N ASP A 83 -8.56 4.69 5.87
CA ASP A 83 -7.34 5.47 6.05
C ASP A 83 -6.22 5.07 5.10
N PHE A 84 -6.09 3.80 4.71
CA PHE A 84 -5.19 3.44 3.61
C PHE A 84 -5.48 4.28 2.34
N GLY A 85 -6.76 4.54 2.04
CA GLY A 85 -7.14 5.40 0.94
C GLY A 85 -6.67 6.84 1.16
N TRP A 86 -6.93 7.40 2.33
CA TRP A 86 -6.58 8.79 2.62
C TRP A 86 -5.07 9.02 2.76
N THR A 87 -4.36 8.21 3.54
CA THR A 87 -2.95 8.46 3.85
C THR A 87 -2.00 7.93 2.80
N ALA A 88 -2.31 6.81 2.14
CA ALA A 88 -1.44 6.24 1.12
C ALA A 88 -1.84 6.64 -0.31
N LEU A 89 -3.14 6.78 -0.64
CA LEU A 89 -3.56 7.12 -2.01
C LEU A 89 -3.65 8.62 -2.29
N ASP A 90 -3.92 9.49 -1.31
CA ASP A 90 -3.87 10.96 -1.59
C ASP A 90 -2.46 11.39 -1.95
N ASN A 91 -1.44 10.90 -1.25
CA ASN A 91 -0.04 11.13 -1.62
C ASN A 91 0.27 10.59 -3.02
N GLY A 92 -0.27 9.42 -3.38
CA GLY A 92 -0.16 8.88 -4.73
C GLY A 92 -0.83 9.75 -5.79
N THR A 93 -1.96 10.38 -5.46
CA THR A 93 -2.69 11.28 -6.35
C THR A 93 -1.91 12.57 -6.59
N ASP A 94 -1.32 13.16 -5.56
CA ASP A 94 -0.47 14.33 -5.69
C ASP A 94 0.83 14.01 -6.45
N ALA A 95 1.47 12.88 -6.14
CA ALA A 95 2.65 12.40 -6.88
C ALA A 95 2.34 12.12 -8.35
N TRP A 96 1.16 11.58 -8.67
CA TRP A 96 0.70 11.42 -10.05
C TRP A 96 0.47 12.78 -10.73
N ASN A 97 -0.20 13.68 -10.03
CA ASN A 97 -0.53 14.99 -10.55
C ASN A 97 0.71 15.86 -10.81
N ASP A 98 1.70 15.85 -9.92
CA ASP A 98 2.91 16.65 -10.07
C ASP A 98 3.97 15.94 -10.91
N GLY A 99 4.16 14.64 -10.66
CA GLY A 99 5.10 13.83 -11.41
C GLY A 99 4.60 13.56 -12.82
N PHE A 100 3.56 12.75 -12.99
CA PHE A 100 3.15 12.33 -14.33
C PHE A 100 2.60 13.48 -15.18
N LEU A 101 1.63 14.26 -14.69
CA LEU A 101 1.06 15.34 -15.53
C LEU A 101 2.08 16.45 -15.78
N GLY A 102 2.91 16.77 -14.78
CA GLY A 102 4.01 17.73 -14.92
C GLY A 102 5.03 17.28 -15.97
N GLU A 103 5.56 16.06 -15.84
CA GLU A 103 6.54 15.52 -16.80
C GLU A 103 5.95 15.33 -18.20
N CYS A 104 4.67 14.94 -18.31
CA CYS A 104 3.99 14.85 -19.59
C CYS A 104 3.93 16.23 -20.27
N ILE A 105 3.56 17.28 -19.54
CA ILE A 105 3.54 18.64 -20.09
C ILE A 105 4.96 19.11 -20.46
N ASN A 106 5.97 18.83 -19.63
CA ASN A 106 7.37 19.18 -19.90
C ASN A 106 7.93 18.50 -21.15
N ALA A 107 7.53 17.25 -21.41
CA ALA A 107 7.92 16.51 -22.62
C ALA A 107 7.37 17.14 -23.91
N GLY A 108 6.33 17.98 -23.81
CA GLY A 108 5.78 18.73 -24.93
C GLY A 108 4.86 17.93 -25.84
N ARG A 109 4.16 18.66 -26.73
CA ARG A 109 3.07 18.13 -27.59
C ARG A 109 3.47 17.00 -28.55
N GLU A 110 4.77 16.86 -28.84
CA GLU A 110 5.30 15.82 -29.72
C GLU A 110 5.48 14.49 -28.99
N HIS A 111 5.58 14.52 -27.66
CA HIS A 111 5.87 13.36 -26.82
C HIS A 111 4.76 13.06 -25.80
N CYS A 112 3.83 13.98 -25.55
CA CYS A 112 2.69 13.82 -24.65
C CYS A 112 1.38 14.29 -25.28
N VAL A 113 0.41 13.39 -25.37
CA VAL A 113 -0.94 13.70 -25.91
C VAL A 113 -1.71 14.69 -25.02
N LEU A 114 -1.48 14.67 -23.71
CA LEU A 114 -2.11 15.59 -22.76
C LEU A 114 -1.58 17.03 -22.88
N ALA A 115 -0.42 17.22 -23.50
CA ALA A 115 0.17 18.53 -23.78
C ALA A 115 -0.37 19.17 -25.08
N GLN A 116 -1.26 18.47 -25.81
CA GLN A 116 -1.88 19.04 -27.01
C GLN A 116 -2.82 20.20 -26.64
N PRO A 117 -2.77 21.34 -27.37
CA PRO A 117 -3.65 22.48 -27.10
C PRO A 117 -5.13 22.10 -27.19
N ARG A 118 -5.92 22.51 -26.20
CA ARG A 118 -7.39 22.45 -26.26
C ARG A 118 -7.92 23.83 -26.67
N ASN A 119 -8.74 23.88 -27.71
CA ASN A 119 -9.28 25.13 -28.28
C ASN A 119 -8.19 26.18 -28.57
N SER A 120 -7.06 25.71 -29.14
CA SER A 120 -5.88 26.53 -29.47
C SER A 120 -5.19 27.22 -28.28
N LYS A 121 -5.54 26.85 -27.04
CA LYS A 121 -4.89 27.36 -25.83
C LYS A 121 -3.89 26.34 -25.28
N PRO A 122 -2.71 26.77 -24.81
CA PRO A 122 -1.79 25.91 -24.08
C PRO A 122 -2.47 25.28 -22.85
N VAL A 123 -2.13 24.02 -22.61
CA VAL A 123 -2.57 23.24 -21.45
C VAL A 123 -1.55 23.43 -20.32
N SER A 124 -2.04 23.57 -19.09
CA SER A 124 -1.23 23.61 -17.87
C SER A 124 -1.68 22.49 -16.94
N VAL A 125 -0.80 22.11 -16.01
CA VAL A 125 -1.07 21.07 -15.01
C VAL A 125 -2.37 21.38 -14.25
N ASP A 126 -2.54 22.61 -13.77
CA ASP A 126 -3.74 23.02 -13.02
C ASP A 126 -5.06 22.81 -13.79
N LYS A 127 -5.05 23.01 -15.11
CA LYS A 127 -6.22 22.78 -15.97
C LYS A 127 -6.52 21.31 -16.18
N LEU A 128 -5.51 20.44 -16.07
CA LEU A 128 -5.69 18.98 -16.14
C LEU A 128 -6.19 18.41 -14.82
N LYS A 129 -5.76 18.97 -13.68
CA LYS A 129 -6.25 18.59 -12.35
C LYS A 129 -7.71 18.98 -12.10
N SER A 130 -8.24 19.98 -12.81
CA SER A 130 -9.58 20.53 -12.61
C SER A 130 -10.70 19.84 -13.40
N VAL A 131 -10.44 18.66 -13.99
CA VAL A 131 -11.39 17.93 -14.87
C VAL A 131 -11.98 16.74 -14.14
#